data_AF-A0A2V9Z332-F1
#
_entry.id   AF-A0A2V9Z332-F1
#
_cell.length_a   1.000
_cell.length_b   1.000
_cell.length_c   1.000
_cell.angle_alpha   90.00
_cell.angle_beta   90.00
_cell.angle_gamma   90.00
#
_symmetry.space_group_name_H-M   'P 1'
#
loop_
_entity.id
_entity.type
_entity.pdbx_description
1 polymer ?
#
loop_
_entity_poly.entity_id
_entity_poly.type
_entity_poly.pdbx_seq_one_letter_code
_entity_poly.pdbx_strand_id
1 'polypeptide(L)'
;MERGFMLEDTVRDSLLLTLAEYYENNPREFCRIPKGDLASALFRETVAELRNEGYVEEEVRGVIRFTQRGYRAYRAGTPLCYFSEKLA
;
A
#
# COMPACT_ATOMS: atom_id res chain seq x y z
N MET A 1 23.52 11.28 3.70
CA MET A 1 22.23 11.75 3.15
C MET A 1 21.33 10.52 3.13
N GLU A 2 20.46 10.34 4.12
CA GLU A 2 19.61 9.14 4.29
C GLU A 2 18.22 9.51 4.85
N ARG A 3 17.65 10.65 4.43
CA ARG A 3 16.33 11.10 4.93
C ARG A 3 15.14 10.75 4.01
N GLY A 4 15.40 10.27 2.79
CA GLY A 4 14.35 9.86 1.84
C GLY A 4 13.78 8.50 2.19
N PHE A 5 14.66 7.48 2.25
CA PHE A 5 14.31 6.08 2.44
C PHE A 5 13.42 5.80 3.67
N MET A 6 13.71 6.41 4.83
CA MET A 6 12.95 6.16 6.06
C MET A 6 11.50 6.65 5.99
N LEU A 7 11.23 7.76 5.29
CA LEU A 7 9.86 8.28 5.15
C LEU A 7 9.03 7.40 4.22
N GLU A 8 9.66 6.84 3.19
CA GLU A 8 9.01 5.99 2.19
C GLU A 8 8.59 4.64 2.77
N ASP A 9 9.49 4.01 3.52
CA ASP A 9 9.18 2.79 4.27
C ASP A 9 8.06 3.04 5.29
N THR A 10 8.06 4.19 5.96
CA THR A 10 7.04 4.54 6.97
C THR A 10 5.64 4.69 6.36
N VAL A 11 5.52 5.33 5.20
CA VAL A 11 4.22 5.53 4.52
C VAL A 11 3.67 4.19 4.03
N ARG A 12 4.51 3.36 3.42
CA ARG A 12 4.13 2.03 2.96
C ARG A 12 3.71 1.13 4.12
N ASP A 13 4.52 1.07 5.18
CA ASP A 13 4.27 0.17 6.30
C ASP A 13 2.99 0.57 7.04
N SER A 14 2.73 1.87 7.18
CA SER A 14 1.47 2.38 7.73
C SER A 14 0.26 2.01 6.87
N LEU A 15 0.38 2.09 5.54
CA LEU A 15 -0.65 1.67 4.61
C LEU A 15 -0.92 0.17 4.71
N LEU A 16 0.13 -0.66 4.65
CA LEU A 16 0.00 -2.12 4.71
C LEU A 16 -0.58 -2.58 6.04
N LEU A 17 -0.18 -1.95 7.15
CA LEU A 17 -0.74 -2.22 8.47
C LEU A 17 -2.24 -1.90 8.51
N THR A 18 -2.63 -0.71 8.04
CA THR A 18 -4.04 -0.30 7.99
C THR A 18 -4.86 -1.27 7.13
N LEU A 19 -4.37 -1.64 5.95
CA LEU A 19 -5.05 -2.59 5.08
C LEU A 19 -5.16 -3.98 5.71
N ALA A 20 -4.17 -4.40 6.49
CA ALA A 20 -4.20 -5.68 7.19
C ALA A 20 -5.29 -5.70 8.28
N GLU A 21 -5.38 -4.64 9.08
CA GLU A 21 -6.42 -4.51 10.10
C GLU A 21 -7.83 -4.56 9.49
N TYR A 22 -8.06 -3.83 8.39
CA TYR A 22 -9.34 -3.88 7.68
C TYR A 22 -9.63 -5.27 7.13
N TYR A 23 -8.63 -5.93 6.53
CA TYR A 23 -8.79 -7.27 5.96
C TYR A 23 -9.06 -8.34 7.03
N GLU A 24 -8.39 -8.26 8.19
CA GLU A 24 -8.59 -9.17 9.31
C GLU A 24 -9.99 -9.03 9.93
N ASN A 25 -10.51 -7.79 10.00
CA ASN A 25 -11.88 -7.53 10.46
C ASN A 25 -12.93 -7.98 9.44
N ASN A 26 -12.76 -7.59 8.17
CA ASN A 26 -13.64 -7.97 7.08
C ASN A 26 -12.90 -7.91 5.72
N PRO A 27 -12.58 -9.07 5.11
CA PRO A 27 -11.85 -9.12 3.83
C PRO A 27 -12.53 -8.42 2.65
N ARG A 28 -13.83 -8.14 2.75
CA ARG A 28 -14.63 -7.48 1.71
C ARG A 28 -14.72 -5.97 1.88
N GLU A 29 -14.28 -5.45 3.02
CA GLU A 29 -14.38 -4.04 3.33
C GLU A 29 -13.23 -3.26 2.69
N PHE A 30 -13.56 -2.07 2.18
CA PHE A 30 -12.58 -1.14 1.66
C PHE A 30 -12.24 -0.10 2.72
N CYS A 31 -10.96 0.17 2.90
CA CYS A 31 -10.49 1.29 3.70
C CYS A 31 -10.56 2.57 2.86
N ARG A 32 -10.93 3.68 3.50
CA ARG A 32 -10.97 4.99 2.85
C ARG A 32 -9.77 5.81 3.30
N ILE A 33 -8.88 6.08 2.37
CA ILE A 33 -7.67 6.84 2.61
C ILE A 33 -8.01 8.33 2.84
N PRO A 34 -7.45 8.96 3.88
CA PRO A 34 -7.58 10.40 4.10
C PRO A 34 -7.09 11.22 2.90
N LYS A 35 -7.77 12.34 2.62
CA LYS A 35 -7.39 13.25 1.52
C LYS A 35 -5.96 13.81 1.67
N GLY A 36 -5.47 13.94 2.90
CA GLY A 36 -4.10 14.39 3.19
C GLY A 36 -3.06 13.42 2.61
N ASP A 37 -3.24 12.12 2.85
CA ASP A 37 -2.32 11.10 2.36
C ASP A 37 -2.37 10.97 0.84
N LEU A 38 -3.57 11.10 0.24
CA LEU A 38 -3.74 11.12 -1.21
C LEU A 38 -3.05 12.31 -1.89
N ALA A 39 -2.71 13.39 -1.17
CA ALA A 39 -1.96 14.52 -1.71
C ALA A 39 -0.48 14.17 -1.93
N SER A 40 0.06 13.16 -1.22
CA SER A 40 1.42 12.66 -1.42
C SER A 40 1.56 11.92 -2.75
N ALA A 41 2.51 12.35 -3.59
CA ALA A 41 2.83 11.65 -4.84
C ALA A 41 3.31 10.22 -4.59
N LEU A 42 4.22 10.09 -3.63
CA LEU A 42 4.76 8.82 -3.18
C LEU A 42 3.65 7.83 -2.76
N PHE A 43 2.70 8.27 -1.94
CA PHE A 43 1.59 7.41 -1.51
C PHE A 43 0.79 6.89 -2.71
N ARG A 44 0.50 7.78 -3.68
CA ARG A 44 -0.25 7.40 -4.89
C ARG A 44 0.52 6.42 -5.75
N GLU A 45 1.84 6.58 -5.85
CA GLU A 45 2.73 5.67 -6.59
C GLU A 45 2.76 4.28 -5.93
N THR A 46 2.94 4.22 -4.60
CA THR A 46 2.89 2.95 -3.85
C THR A 46 1.56 2.21 -4.06
N VAL A 47 0.42 2.91 -3.97
CA VAL A 47 -0.89 2.30 -4.22
C VAL A 47 -1.01 1.79 -5.66
N ALA A 48 -0.54 2.57 -6.63
CA ALA A 48 -0.60 2.19 -8.04
C ALA A 48 0.23 0.92 -8.31
N GLU A 49 1.43 0.82 -7.74
CA GLU A 49 2.29 -0.37 -7.84
C GLU A 49 1.62 -1.59 -7.22
N LEU A 50 1.18 -1.50 -5.97
CA LEU A 50 0.49 -2.59 -5.26
C LEU A 50 -0.72 -3.09 -6.05
N ARG A 51 -1.46 -2.17 -6.69
CA ARG A 51 -2.63 -2.50 -7.51
C ARG A 51 -2.22 -3.18 -8.82
N ASN A 52 -1.19 -2.66 -9.50
CA ASN A 52 -0.68 -3.24 -10.74
C ASN A 52 -0.13 -4.66 -10.51
N GLU A 53 0.46 -4.92 -9.35
CA GLU A 53 0.92 -6.25 -8.93
C GLU A 53 -0.20 -7.17 -8.42
N GLY A 54 -1.42 -6.65 -8.26
CA GLY A 54 -2.59 -7.40 -7.81
C GLY A 54 -2.62 -7.69 -6.30
N TYR A 55 -1.85 -6.95 -5.50
CA TYR A 55 -1.87 -7.05 -4.04
C TYR A 55 -3.01 -6.26 -3.42
N VAL A 56 -3.41 -5.14 -4.04
CA VAL A 56 -4.56 -4.36 -3.59
C VAL A 56 -5.57 -4.17 -4.72
N GLU A 57 -6.81 -3.93 -4.35
CA GLU A 57 -7.87 -3.45 -5.22
C GLU A 57 -8.23 -2.02 -4.84
N GLU A 58 -8.52 -1.20 -5.84
CA GLU A 58 -8.98 0.17 -5.66
C GLU A 58 -10.31 0.33 -6.41
N GLU A 59 -11.41 0.52 -5.67
CA GLU A 59 -12.75 0.68 -6.25
C GLU A 59 -12.90 2.05 -6.90
N VAL A 60 -12.54 3.08 -6.13
CA VAL A 60 -12.40 4.46 -6.58
C VAL A 60 -11.17 5.06 -5.91
N ARG A 61 -10.69 6.19 -6.40
CA ARG A 61 -9.45 6.80 -5.90
C ARG A 61 -9.44 6.96 -4.38
N GLY A 62 -8.50 6.27 -3.71
CA GLY A 62 -8.35 6.28 -2.26
C GLY A 62 -9.36 5.42 -1.50
N VAL A 63 -10.08 4.51 -2.16
CA VAL A 63 -10.91 3.48 -1.55
C VAL A 63 -10.29 2.13 -1.92
N ILE A 64 -9.52 1.57 -1.00
CA ILE A 64 -8.53 0.52 -1.27
C ILE A 64 -8.74 -0.64 -0.30
N ARG A 65 -8.49 -1.87 -0.74
CA ARG A 65 -8.42 -3.05 0.15
C ARG A 65 -7.33 -4.01 -0.27
N PHE A 66 -6.90 -4.88 0.63
CA PHE A 66 -6.08 -6.02 0.23
C PHE A 66 -6.88 -7.02 -0.61
N THR A 67 -6.21 -7.59 -1.61
CA THR A 67 -6.64 -8.86 -2.18
C THR A 67 -6.20 -10.00 -1.26
N GLN A 68 -6.79 -11.18 -1.46
CA GLN A 68 -6.32 -12.38 -0.76
C GLN A 68 -4.83 -12.65 -1.02
N ARG A 69 -4.34 -12.35 -2.23
CA ARG A 69 -2.92 -12.47 -2.59
C ARG A 69 -2.06 -11.46 -1.82
N GLY A 70 -2.48 -10.20 -1.78
CA GLY A 70 -1.79 -9.13 -1.03
C GLY A 70 -1.65 -9.45 0.45
N TYR A 71 -2.75 -9.83 1.09
CA TYR A 71 -2.72 -10.15 2.51
C TYR A 71 -1.81 -11.37 2.82
N ARG A 72 -1.85 -12.41 1.98
CA ARG A 72 -0.95 -13.58 2.15
C ARG A 72 0.51 -13.19 2.01
N ALA A 73 0.85 -12.36 1.04
CA ALA A 73 2.21 -11.88 0.84
C ALA A 73 2.68 -11.00 2.01
N TYR A 74 1.81 -10.12 2.53
CA TYR A 74 2.06 -9.34 3.75
C TYR A 74 2.38 -10.26 4.94
N ARG A 75 1.53 -11.26 5.19
CA ARG A 75 1.71 -12.23 6.29
C ARG A 75 2.95 -13.10 6.15
N ALA A 76 3.40 -13.36 4.92
CA ALA A 76 4.61 -14.11 4.64
C ALA A 76 5.89 -13.26 4.80
N GLY A 77 5.78 -11.97 5.10
CA GLY A 77 6.92 -11.05 5.12
C GLY A 77 7.52 -10.82 3.72
N THR A 78 6.74 -11.05 2.66
CA THR A 78 7.20 -10.77 1.30
C THR A 78 7.31 -9.25 1.12
N PRO A 79 8.43 -8.73 0.59
CA PRO A 79 8.53 -7.31 0.27
C PRO A 79 7.48 -6.95 -0.79
N LEU A 80 6.47 -6.16 -0.38
CA LEU A 80 5.26 -5.93 -1.17
C LEU A 80 5.34 -4.75 -2.14
N CYS A 81 6.48 -4.10 -2.26
CA CYS A 81 6.77 -3.11 -3.30
C CYS A 81 8.28 -3.00 -3.40
N TYR A 82 8.81 -3.07 -4.63
CA TYR A 82 10.10 -2.52 -4.93
C TYR A 82 9.82 -1.21 -5.65
N PHE A 83 10.09 -0.08 -4.99
CA PHE A 83 10.35 1.16 -5.72
C PHE A 83 11.53 0.82 -6.62
N SER A 84 11.21 0.50 -7.87
CA SER A 84 12.20 0.03 -8.81
C SER A 84 13.31 1.07 -8.83
N GLU A 85 14.56 0.61 -8.88
CA GLU A 85 15.76 1.38 -9.24
C GLU A 85 15.63 1.99 -10.66
N LYS A 86 14.46 2.49 -11.06
CA LYS A 86 14.19 3.27 -12.27
C LYS A 86 14.37 4.76 -12.01
N LEU A 87 15.55 5.09 -11.50
CA LEU A 87 16.24 6.34 -11.80
C LEU A 87 17.71 5.98 -12.08
N ALA A 88 17.93 5.27 -13.18
CA ALA A 88 19.21 5.16 -13.88
C ALA A 88 18.96 5.32 -15.38
#